data_AF-A0A3D6C5K3-F1
#
_entry.id   AF-A0A3D6C5K3-F1
#
_cell.length_a   1.000
_cell.length_b   1.000
_cell.length_c   1.000
_cell.angle_alpha   90.00
_cell.angle_beta   90.00
_cell.angle_gamma   90.00
#
_symmetry.space_group_name_H-M   'P 1'
#
loop_
_entity.id
_entity.type
_entity.pdbx_description
1 polymer ?
#
loop_
_entity_poly.entity_id
_entity_poly.type
_entity_poly.pdbx_seq_one_letter_code
_entity_poly.pdbx_strand_id
1 'polypeptide(L)'
;MVSNVLGNDVKANVSLEPLLDFWELKVADKCEHMAGMFNHFKARISEIPELTGDIEDVGVLNEHYDILRPLMTAVFPPATFEKEILGALTPCTFEPFFVSPEFQRIFIDN
;
A
#
# COMPACT_ATOMS: atom_id res chain seq x y z
N MET A 1 -41.50 -12.03 2.54
CA MET A 1 -40.63 -11.47 1.50
C MET A 1 -40.48 -10.00 1.83
N VAL A 2 -39.49 -9.65 2.65
CA VAL A 2 -39.17 -8.25 2.99
C VAL A 2 -37.94 -7.91 2.18
N SER A 3 -38.12 -7.01 1.22
CA SER A 3 -37.10 -6.51 0.33
C SER A 3 -36.02 -5.81 1.14
N ASN A 4 -34.79 -6.33 1.09
CA ASN A 4 -33.62 -5.70 1.68
C ASN A 4 -33.17 -4.56 0.76
N VAL A 5 -33.72 -3.36 0.97
CA VAL A 5 -33.36 -2.14 0.24
C VAL A 5 -32.41 -1.32 1.09
N LEU A 6 -31.13 -1.73 1.11
CA LEU A 6 -29.97 -0.87 1.32
C LEU A 6 -28.86 -1.48 0.46
N GLY A 7 -28.75 -0.99 -0.78
CA GLY A 7 -27.78 -1.46 -1.77
C GLY A 7 -26.35 -1.16 -1.35
N ASN A 8 -25.50 -2.20 -1.42
CA ASN A 8 -24.05 -2.13 -1.23
C ASN A 8 -23.36 -1.50 -2.46
N ASP A 9 -23.48 -0.19 -2.68
CA ASP A 9 -22.85 0.49 -3.84
C ASP A 9 -21.63 1.36 -3.48
N VAL A 10 -21.03 1.18 -2.30
CA VAL A 10 -19.71 1.79 -2.01
C VAL A 10 -18.63 0.80 -2.42
N LYS A 11 -18.03 1.02 -3.60
CA LYS A 11 -16.77 0.36 -3.97
C LYS A 11 -15.62 1.06 -3.27
N ALA A 12 -14.84 0.30 -2.51
CA ALA A 12 -13.65 0.79 -1.82
C ALA A 12 -12.43 0.08 -2.40
N ASN A 13 -11.60 0.85 -3.12
CA ASN A 13 -10.40 0.35 -3.78
C ASN A 13 -9.15 0.89 -3.08
N VAL A 14 -8.03 0.18 -3.22
CA VAL A 14 -6.72 0.68 -2.81
C VAL A 14 -6.11 1.45 -3.98
N SER A 15 -5.37 2.52 -3.71
CA SER A 15 -4.59 3.23 -4.72
C SER A 15 -3.22 3.62 -4.16
N LEU A 16 -2.18 3.52 -4.99
CA LEU A 16 -0.84 3.99 -4.66
C LEU A 16 -0.65 5.49 -4.91
N GLU A 17 -1.58 6.16 -5.59
CA GLU A 17 -1.45 7.59 -5.95
C GLU A 17 -1.18 8.49 -4.73
N PRO A 18 -1.90 8.37 -3.59
CA PRO A 18 -1.61 9.21 -2.42
C PRO A 18 -0.22 9.00 -1.84
N LEU A 19 0.33 7.78 -1.95
CA LEU A 19 1.69 7.47 -1.52
C LEU A 19 2.71 8.11 -2.48
N LEU A 20 2.49 8.02 -3.78
CA LEU A 20 3.35 8.64 -4.79
C LEU A 20 3.35 10.17 -4.67
N ASP A 21 2.18 10.78 -4.46
CA ASP A 21 2.04 12.21 -4.22
C ASP A 21 2.79 12.63 -2.96
N PHE A 22 2.70 11.85 -1.88
CA PHE A 22 3.46 12.13 -0.66
C PHE A 22 4.97 12.11 -0.92
N TRP A 23 5.46 11.10 -1.65
CA TRP A 23 6.87 11.02 -2.01
C TRP A 23 7.31 12.22 -2.84
N GLU A 24 6.55 12.58 -3.87
CA GLU A 24 6.82 13.70 -4.76
C GLU A 24 6.86 15.02 -3.99
N LEU A 25 5.87 15.27 -3.13
CA LEU A 25 5.70 16.55 -2.45
C LEU A 25 6.55 16.71 -1.18
N LYS A 26 6.95 15.61 -0.53
CA LYS A 26 7.53 15.65 0.83
C LYS A 26 8.85 14.92 1.00
N VAL A 27 9.25 14.08 0.06
CA VAL A 27 10.43 13.21 0.22
C VAL A 27 11.46 13.41 -0.89
N ALA A 28 11.04 13.42 -2.15
CA ALA A 28 11.94 13.46 -3.31
C ALA A 28 12.89 14.67 -3.27
N ASP A 29 12.37 15.86 -2.93
CA ASP A 29 13.14 17.11 -2.89
C ASP A 29 14.14 17.21 -1.73
N LYS A 30 14.17 16.24 -0.80
CA LYS A 30 15.09 16.30 0.35
C LYS A 30 16.54 16.04 -0.05
N CYS A 31 16.79 15.16 -1.03
CA CYS A 31 18.10 14.96 -1.64
C CYS A 31 18.02 14.16 -2.93
N GLU A 32 19.04 14.28 -3.79
CA GLU A 32 19.11 13.62 -5.09
C GLU A 32 18.96 12.09 -5.00
N HIS A 33 19.49 11.47 -3.96
CA HIS A 33 19.35 10.03 -3.74
C HIS A 33 17.88 9.61 -3.53
N MET A 34 17.09 10.40 -2.80
CA MET A 34 15.67 10.13 -2.59
C MET A 34 14.87 10.38 -3.87
N ALA A 35 15.18 11.44 -4.61
CA ALA A 35 14.57 11.68 -5.93
C ALA A 35 14.86 10.54 -6.91
N GLY A 36 16.11 10.07 -6.98
CA GLY A 36 16.50 8.94 -7.84
C GLY A 36 15.77 7.63 -7.48
N MET A 37 15.66 7.35 -6.18
CA MET A 37 14.90 6.19 -5.68
C MET A 37 13.42 6.29 -6.06
N PHE A 38 12.79 7.44 -5.80
CA PHE A 38 11.39 7.67 -6.13
C PHE A 38 11.11 7.53 -7.63
N ASN A 39 11.93 8.17 -8.48
CA ASN A 39 11.77 8.10 -9.93
C ASN A 39 11.92 6.67 -10.46
N HIS A 40 12.84 5.88 -9.91
CA HIS A 40 13.00 4.47 -10.26
C HIS A 40 11.72 3.66 -10.00
N PHE A 41 11.14 3.78 -8.80
CA PHE A 41 9.93 3.02 -8.45
C PHE A 41 8.67 3.57 -9.14
N LYS A 42 8.55 4.90 -9.30
CA LYS A 42 7.45 5.52 -10.06
C LYS A 42 7.43 5.03 -11.51
N ALA A 43 8.60 4.91 -12.15
CA ALA A 43 8.72 4.35 -13.49
C ALA A 43 8.28 2.88 -13.54
N ARG A 44 8.76 2.04 -12.61
CA ARG A 44 8.34 0.62 -12.55
C ARG A 44 6.83 0.45 -12.34
N ILE A 45 6.21 1.27 -11.49
CA ILE A 45 4.75 1.24 -11.28
C ILE A 45 4.02 1.61 -12.58
N SER A 46 4.49 2.60 -13.33
CA SER A 46 3.86 3.01 -14.59
C SER A 46 3.90 1.94 -15.70
N GLU A 47 4.79 0.95 -15.57
CA GLU A 47 4.91 -0.18 -16.49
C GLU A 47 4.00 -1.36 -16.11
N ILE A 48 3.36 -1.32 -14.93
CA ILE A 48 2.52 -2.39 -14.37
C ILE A 48 1.09 -1.84 -14.22
N PRO A 49 0.20 -2.03 -15.21
CA PRO A 49 -1.15 -1.47 -15.19
C PRO A 49 -1.95 -1.80 -13.92
N GLU A 50 -1.75 -3.00 -13.37
CA GLU A 50 -2.43 -3.51 -12.17
C GLU A 50 -2.05 -2.75 -10.88
N LEU A 51 -0.97 -1.96 -10.91
CA LEU A 51 -0.54 -1.08 -9.80
C LEU A 51 -0.92 0.39 -10.02
N THR A 52 -1.60 0.72 -11.11
CA THR A 52 -1.98 2.09 -11.48
C THR A 52 -3.47 2.33 -11.26
N GLY A 53 -3.83 3.52 -10.76
CA GLY A 53 -5.22 3.87 -10.47
C GLY A 53 -5.79 3.07 -9.30
N ASP A 54 -7.01 2.56 -9.50
CA ASP A 54 -7.74 1.73 -8.55
C ASP A 54 -7.27 0.26 -8.63
N ILE A 55 -6.78 -0.27 -7.52
CA ILE A 55 -6.35 -1.66 -7.38
C ILE A 55 -7.55 -2.49 -6.93
N GLU A 56 -8.08 -3.30 -7.85
CA GLU A 56 -9.25 -4.17 -7.61
C GLU A 56 -8.88 -5.46 -6.83
N ASP A 57 -7.68 -6.01 -7.08
CA ASP A 57 -7.15 -7.18 -6.39
C ASP A 57 -5.86 -6.80 -5.65
N VAL A 58 -5.95 -6.73 -4.32
CA VAL A 58 -4.78 -6.42 -3.48
C VAL A 58 -3.74 -7.53 -3.43
N GLY A 59 -4.06 -8.73 -3.93
CA GLY A 59 -3.08 -9.81 -4.14
C GLY A 59 -1.90 -9.37 -5.01
N VAL A 60 -2.16 -8.51 -6.01
CA VAL A 60 -1.12 -7.94 -6.89
C VAL A 60 -0.06 -7.16 -6.11
N LEU A 61 -0.43 -6.49 -5.00
CA LEU A 61 0.51 -5.77 -4.16
C LEU A 61 1.51 -6.70 -3.45
N ASN A 62 1.09 -7.94 -3.15
CA ASN A 62 1.98 -8.95 -2.58
C ASN A 62 2.97 -9.49 -3.62
N GLU A 63 2.55 -9.61 -4.89
CA GLU A 63 3.42 -10.04 -5.98
C GLU A 63 4.51 -9.00 -6.30
N HIS A 64 4.23 -7.72 -6.05
CA HIS A 64 5.14 -6.59 -6.29
C HIS A 64 5.69 -5.97 -5.00
N TYR A 65 5.90 -6.79 -3.97
CA TYR A 65 6.40 -6.33 -2.68
C TYR A 65 7.80 -5.68 -2.76
N ASP A 66 8.60 -6.04 -3.76
CA ASP A 66 9.92 -5.43 -4.02
C ASP A 66 9.82 -3.96 -4.46
N ILE A 67 8.71 -3.57 -5.09
CA ILE A 67 8.39 -2.19 -5.48
C ILE A 67 7.72 -1.47 -4.31
N LEU A 68 6.77 -2.14 -3.65
CA LEU A 68 5.97 -1.53 -2.59
C LEU A 68 6.79 -1.25 -1.33
N ARG A 69 7.60 -2.20 -0.87
CA ARG A 69 8.32 -2.09 0.42
C ARG A 69 9.22 -0.85 0.51
N PRO A 70 10.03 -0.48 -0.50
CA PRO A 70 10.81 0.75 -0.47
C PRO A 70 9.96 2.01 -0.30
N LEU A 71 8.84 2.11 -1.03
CA LEU A 71 7.94 3.27 -0.93
C LEU A 71 7.23 3.33 0.43
N MET A 72 6.86 2.18 1.00
CA MET A 72 6.21 2.09 2.30
C MET A 72 7.10 2.51 3.47
N THR A 73 8.42 2.62 3.28
CA THR A 73 9.34 3.11 4.33
C THR A 73 9.05 4.56 4.76
N ALA A 74 8.37 5.34 3.90
CA ALA A 74 7.89 6.68 4.22
C ALA A 74 6.72 6.66 5.22
N VAL A 75 5.94 5.57 5.26
CA VAL A 75 4.77 5.39 6.13
C VAL A 75 5.16 4.57 7.37
N PHE A 76 5.93 3.50 7.17
CA PHE A 76 6.37 2.57 8.19
C PHE A 76 7.90 2.56 8.27
N PRO A 77 8.50 3.35 9.17
CA PRO A 77 9.95 3.44 9.29
C PRO A 77 10.60 2.05 9.54
N PRO A 78 11.71 1.71 8.85
CA PRO A 78 12.38 0.42 9.06
C PRO A 78 12.81 0.16 10.51
N ALA A 79 13.09 1.21 11.27
CA ALA A 79 13.49 1.12 12.66
C ALA A 79 12.41 0.53 13.58
N THR A 80 11.13 0.68 13.22
CA THR A 80 9.99 0.20 14.00
C THR A 80 9.26 -0.97 13.34
N PHE A 81 9.33 -1.10 12.01
CA PHE A 81 8.58 -2.09 11.24
C PHE A 81 8.72 -3.53 11.74
N GLU A 82 9.91 -3.95 12.16
CA GLU A 82 10.14 -5.34 12.60
C GLU A 82 9.58 -5.66 14.00
N LYS A 83 9.29 -4.64 14.82
CA LYS A 83 8.97 -4.80 16.25
C LYS A 83 7.59 -4.32 16.64
N GLU A 84 7.01 -3.41 15.88
CA GLU A 84 5.69 -2.85 16.14
C GLU A 84 4.61 -3.60 15.36
N ILE A 85 3.40 -3.60 15.89
CA ILE A 85 2.22 -4.15 15.24
C ILE A 85 1.70 -3.09 14.26
N LEU A 86 2.02 -3.25 12.98
CA LEU A 86 1.72 -2.28 11.92
C LEU A 86 1.09 -3.01 10.72
N GLY A 87 0.15 -2.36 10.06
CA GLY A 87 -0.48 -2.90 8.86
C GLY A 87 -1.18 -1.83 8.05
N ALA A 88 -1.05 -1.92 6.72
CA ALA A 88 -1.94 -1.28 5.77
C ALA A 88 -3.01 -2.29 5.34
N LEU A 89 -4.25 -1.82 5.37
CA LEU A 89 -5.46 -2.63 5.20
C LEU A 89 -6.32 -1.97 4.13
N THR A 90 -7.04 -2.77 3.35
CA THR A 90 -8.04 -2.25 2.41
C THR A 90 -9.09 -1.41 3.16
N PRO A 91 -9.61 -0.35 2.52
CA PRO A 91 -10.75 0.35 3.09
C PRO A 91 -11.98 -0.56 3.08
N CYS A 92 -12.79 -0.49 4.14
CA CYS A 92 -14.05 -1.23 4.34
C CYS A 92 -13.95 -2.76 4.52
N THR A 93 -13.08 -3.48 3.78
CA THR A 93 -12.93 -4.94 3.95
C THR A 93 -11.85 -5.33 4.97
N PHE A 94 -10.96 -4.40 5.34
CA PHE A 94 -9.87 -4.62 6.31
C PHE A 94 -8.97 -5.82 5.97
N GLU A 95 -8.83 -6.11 4.68
CA GLU A 95 -7.91 -7.12 4.17
C GLU A 95 -6.47 -6.57 4.22
N PRO A 96 -5.54 -7.24 4.90
CA PRO A 96 -4.15 -6.79 4.99
C PRO A 96 -3.41 -7.00 3.67
N PHE A 97 -2.68 -5.98 3.23
CA PHE A 97 -1.82 -6.06 2.03
C PHE A 97 -0.37 -5.63 2.27
N PHE A 98 -0.07 -5.04 3.43
CA PHE A 98 1.30 -4.73 3.84
C PHE A 98 1.37 -4.73 5.37
N VAL A 99 2.02 -5.73 5.98
CA VAL A 99 1.98 -5.93 7.43
C VAL A 99 3.36 -6.18 8.01
N SER A 100 3.57 -5.77 9.26
CA SER A 100 4.77 -6.13 10.00
C SER A 100 4.80 -7.61 10.38
N PRO A 101 5.98 -8.19 10.67
CA PRO A 101 6.09 -9.56 11.17
C PRO A 101 5.27 -9.80 12.45
N GLU A 102 5.23 -8.83 13.36
CA GLU A 102 4.44 -8.95 14.59
C GLU A 102 2.92 -8.92 14.31
N PHE A 103 2.46 -8.13 13.33
CA PHE A 103 1.07 -8.19 12.89
C PHE A 103 0.74 -9.57 12.30
N GLN A 104 1.58 -10.07 11.39
CA GLN A 104 1.43 -11.40 10.77
C GLN A 104 1.31 -12.49 11.84
N ARG A 105 2.27 -12.52 12.78
CA ARG A 105 2.33 -13.50 13.87
C ARG A 105 1.09 -13.48 14.77
N ILE A 106 0.55 -12.29 15.08
CA ILE A 106 -0.54 -12.13 16.05
C ILE A 106 -1.92 -12.31 15.40
N PHE A 107 -2.11 -11.89 14.15
CA PHE A 107 -3.44 -11.81 13.54
C PHE A 107 -3.67 -12.75 12.36
N ILE A 108 -2.62 -13.27 11.71
CA ILE A 108 -2.76 -14.05 10.46
C ILE A 108 -2.28 -15.50 10.62
N ASP A 109 -1.12 -15.74 11.25
CA ASP A 109 -0.53 -17.08 11.36
C ASP A 109 -1.20 -18.02 12.39
N ASN A 110 -2.35 -17.64 12.95
CA ASN A 110 -3.08 -18.46 13.94
C ASN A 110 -3.98 -19.52 13.31
#